data_AF-A0A961GSS4-F1
#
_entry.id   AF-A0A961GSS4-F1
#
_cell.length_a   1.000
_cell.length_b   1.000
_cell.length_c   1.000
_cell.angle_alpha   90.00
_cell.angle_beta   90.00
_cell.angle_gamma   90.00
#
_symmetry.space_group_name_H-M   'P 1'
#
loop_
_entity.id
_entity.type
_entity.pdbx_description
1 polymer ?
#
loop_
_entity_poly.entity_id
_entity_poly.type
_entity_poly.pdbx_seq_one_letter_code
_entity_poly.pdbx_strand_id
1 'polypeptide(L)'
;MSTGAASGLLQQRPITVDGEALAPEPDSGVDAAIGATVPTVNGQTFNGVNVSVPVKGTPTLIVVMAHWCPHCQKEIPMMAEWEKAGNFPDGIEVVGVSTGYKPDLIGTSSLKVIEEPSQWLADEGFPFAVIADSEGAEAAGALGVTGYPTMMMVDAD
;
A
#
# COMPACT_ATOMS: atom_id res chain seq x y z
N MET A 1 -22.45 -8.64 -20.78
CA MET A 1 -22.53 -7.41 -19.96
C MET A 1 -22.37 -7.87 -18.53
N SER A 2 -21.14 -7.87 -18.00
CA SER A 2 -20.89 -8.31 -16.64
C SER A 2 -21.25 -7.16 -15.71
N THR A 3 -22.33 -7.32 -14.97
CA THR A 3 -22.73 -6.42 -13.89
C THR A 3 -21.80 -6.68 -12.71
N GLY A 4 -20.72 -5.91 -12.60
CA GLY A 4 -19.88 -5.88 -11.41
C GLY A 4 -20.73 -5.37 -10.25
N ALA A 5 -21.15 -6.27 -9.37
CA ALA A 5 -21.70 -5.85 -8.09
C ALA A 5 -20.58 -5.13 -7.33
N ALA A 6 -20.79 -3.87 -6.94
CA ALA A 6 -19.94 -3.23 -5.95
C ALA A 6 -19.91 -4.17 -4.73
N SER A 7 -18.73 -4.69 -4.40
CA SER A 7 -18.50 -5.76 -3.43
C SER A 7 -18.83 -5.37 -1.98
N GLY A 8 -19.45 -4.20 -1.76
CA GLY A 8 -19.66 -3.60 -0.44
C GLY A 8 -18.36 -3.17 0.24
N LEU A 9 -17.20 -3.33 -0.43
CA LEU A 9 -15.89 -2.97 0.07
C LEU A 9 -15.61 -1.49 -0.20
N LEU A 10 -15.06 -0.80 0.79
CA LEU A 10 -14.68 0.60 0.65
C LEU A 10 -13.23 0.68 0.17
N GLN A 11 -13.00 1.31 -0.99
CA GLN A 11 -11.67 1.45 -1.61
C GLN A 11 -10.80 2.50 -0.93
N GLN A 12 -11.41 3.38 -0.15
CA GLN A 12 -10.78 4.40 0.66
C GLN A 12 -11.41 4.37 2.04
N ARG A 13 -10.61 4.61 3.08
CA ARG A 13 -11.07 4.62 4.47
C ARG A 13 -10.33 5.67 5.29
N PRO A 14 -10.96 6.20 6.37
CA PRO A 14 -10.29 7.16 7.25
C PRO A 14 -8.99 6.62 7.83
N ILE A 15 -7.99 7.49 7.93
CA ILE A 15 -6.68 7.21 8.51
C ILE A 15 -6.46 8.06 9.75
N THR A 16 -5.82 7.47 10.77
CA THR A 16 -5.28 8.18 11.92
C THR A 16 -3.78 7.95 11.98
N VAL A 17 -3.02 9.01 12.24
CA VAL A 17 -1.55 8.96 12.28
C VAL A 17 -1.09 9.37 13.67
N ASP A 18 -0.28 8.52 14.30
CA ASP A 18 0.38 8.78 15.57
C ASP A 18 1.88 8.93 15.36
N GLY A 19 2.41 10.11 15.67
CA GLY A 19 3.83 10.44 15.47
C GLY A 19 4.02 11.57 14.45
N GLU A 20 5.29 11.91 14.21
CA GLU A 20 5.67 12.90 13.20
C GLU A 20 5.71 12.24 11.82
N ALA A 21 5.16 12.91 10.80
CA ALA A 21 5.25 12.44 9.43
C ALA A 21 6.71 12.38 8.98
N LEU A 22 7.04 11.37 8.17
CA LEU A 22 8.36 11.28 7.56
C LEU A 22 8.59 12.44 6.60
N ALA A 23 9.87 12.83 6.45
CA ALA A 23 10.26 13.74 5.38
C ALA A 23 9.88 13.11 4.03
N PRO A 24 9.41 13.91 3.05
CA PRO A 24 9.13 13.40 1.71
C PRO A 24 10.35 12.72 1.09
N GLU A 25 10.15 11.54 0.51
CA GLU A 25 11.17 10.80 -0.24
C GLU A 25 11.72 11.69 -1.37
N PRO A 26 13.05 11.91 -1.42
CA PRO A 26 13.64 12.80 -2.40
C PRO A 26 13.70 12.14 -3.78
N ASP A 27 13.53 12.92 -4.85
CA ASP A 27 13.72 12.44 -6.24
C ASP A 27 15.14 11.88 -6.49
N SER A 28 16.13 12.37 -5.73
CA SER A 28 17.52 11.90 -5.77
C SER A 28 18.29 12.29 -4.50
N GLY A 29 19.36 11.55 -4.21
CA GLY A 29 20.26 11.86 -3.11
C GLY A 29 20.00 11.00 -1.88
N VAL A 30 20.39 11.53 -0.71
CA VAL A 30 20.21 10.84 0.58
C VAL A 30 18.80 11.12 1.08
N ASP A 31 18.07 10.06 1.39
CA ASP A 31 16.78 10.14 2.05
C ASP A 31 16.96 10.49 3.54
N ALA A 32 16.37 11.62 3.94
CA ALA A 32 16.41 12.12 5.31
C ALA A 32 15.51 11.32 6.27
N ALA A 33 14.59 10.51 5.75
CA ALA A 33 13.75 9.61 6.53
C ALA A 33 14.51 8.37 7.02
N ILE A 34 15.68 8.04 6.46
CA ILE A 34 16.49 6.91 6.90
C ILE A 34 16.96 7.11 8.35
N GLY A 35 16.57 6.19 9.23
CA GLY A 35 16.87 6.23 10.66
C GLY A 35 15.92 7.11 11.48
N ALA A 36 14.90 7.71 10.85
CA ALA A 36 13.82 8.35 11.56
C ALA A 36 12.83 7.31 12.10
N THR A 37 12.11 7.66 13.16
CA THR A 37 10.99 6.86 13.65
C THR A 37 9.81 6.98 12.68
N VAL A 38 9.33 5.85 12.16
CA VAL A 38 8.16 5.81 11.28
C VAL A 38 6.89 6.11 12.11
N PRO A 39 6.02 7.04 11.68
CA PRO A 39 4.75 7.26 12.37
C PRO A 39 3.89 6.00 12.28
N THR A 40 3.10 5.75 13.32
CA THR A 40 2.10 4.67 13.25
C THR A 40 0.90 5.16 12.45
N VAL A 41 0.67 4.52 11.31
CA VAL A 41 -0.55 4.68 10.52
C VAL A 41 -1.56 3.65 11.01
N ASN A 42 -2.69 4.12 11.51
CA ASN A 42 -3.83 3.30 11.90
C ASN A 42 -4.94 3.47 10.86
N GLY A 43 -5.37 2.37 10.28
CA GLY A 43 -6.41 2.36 9.28
C GLY A 43 -7.20 1.07 9.28
N GLN A 44 -7.83 0.79 8.14
CA GLN A 44 -8.65 -0.39 7.96
C GLN A 44 -8.42 -1.00 6.58
N THR A 45 -8.57 -2.31 6.50
CA THR A 45 -8.68 -3.02 5.23
C THR A 45 -9.95 -2.64 4.48
N PHE A 46 -10.04 -3.01 3.20
CA PHE A 46 -11.22 -2.77 2.38
C PHE A 46 -12.54 -3.29 3.00
N ASN A 47 -12.48 -4.38 3.77
CA ASN A 47 -13.63 -4.96 4.50
C ASN A 47 -13.82 -4.45 5.95
N GLY A 48 -13.01 -3.49 6.40
CA GLY A 48 -13.19 -2.81 7.69
C GLY A 48 -12.49 -3.47 8.88
N VAL A 49 -11.53 -4.37 8.64
CA VAL A 49 -10.66 -4.90 9.71
C VAL A 49 -9.59 -3.87 10.03
N ASN A 50 -9.42 -3.53 11.31
CA ASN A 50 -8.40 -2.59 11.74
C ASN A 50 -7.00 -3.17 11.51
N VAL A 51 -6.12 -2.34 10.94
CA VAL A 51 -4.71 -2.66 10.68
C VAL A 51 -3.88 -1.42 11.04
N SER A 52 -2.72 -1.65 11.65
CA SER A 52 -1.74 -0.60 11.94
C SER A 52 -0.40 -0.96 11.31
N VAL A 53 0.34 0.05 10.88
CA VAL A 53 1.67 -0.11 10.29
C VAL A 53 2.59 1.03 10.79
N PRO A 54 3.86 0.77 11.18
CA PRO A 54 4.52 -0.55 11.25
C PRO A 54 3.90 -1.47 12.33
N VAL A 55 4.18 -2.77 12.23
CA VAL A 55 3.73 -3.75 13.22
C VAL A 55 4.65 -3.68 14.44
N LYS A 56 4.10 -3.31 15.59
CA LYS A 56 4.88 -3.11 16.81
C LYS A 56 5.66 -4.36 17.22
N GLY A 57 6.97 -4.22 17.42
CA GLY A 57 7.85 -5.30 17.89
C GLY A 57 8.20 -6.32 16.81
N THR A 58 7.94 -6.03 15.54
CA THR A 58 8.28 -6.91 14.42
C THR A 58 8.79 -6.09 13.24
N PRO A 59 9.93 -6.45 12.63
CA PRO A 59 10.37 -5.80 11.40
C PRO A 59 9.26 -5.83 10.37
N THR A 60 8.99 -4.69 9.73
CA THR A 60 7.85 -4.54 8.84
C THR A 60 8.31 -4.04 7.47
N LEU A 61 7.91 -4.73 6.41
CA LEU A 61 7.95 -4.23 5.04
C LEU A 61 6.62 -3.54 4.73
N ILE A 62 6.65 -2.22 4.61
CA ILE A 62 5.51 -1.42 4.16
C ILE A 62 5.57 -1.31 2.64
N VAL A 63 4.52 -1.75 1.96
CA VAL A 63 4.39 -1.62 0.51
C VAL A 63 3.34 -0.55 0.24
N VAL A 64 3.68 0.54 -0.42
CA VAL A 64 2.72 1.59 -0.79
C VAL A 64 2.49 1.54 -2.29
N MET A 65 1.23 1.39 -2.70
CA MET A 65 0.87 1.11 -4.09
C MET A 65 -0.40 1.81 -4.54
N ALA A 66 -0.48 2.04 -5.85
CA ALA A 66 -1.67 2.56 -6.51
C ALA A 66 -2.06 1.61 -7.66
N HIS A 67 -3.33 1.21 -7.70
CA HIS A 67 -3.84 0.20 -8.64
C HIS A 67 -3.69 0.59 -10.12
N TRP A 68 -3.70 1.90 -10.42
CA TRP A 68 -3.52 2.41 -11.78
C TRP A 68 -2.05 2.53 -12.19
N CYS A 69 -1.10 2.38 -11.26
CA CYS A 69 0.31 2.54 -11.55
C CYS A 69 0.85 1.31 -12.31
N PRO A 70 1.38 1.46 -13.53
CA PRO A 70 1.91 0.33 -14.32
C PRO A 70 3.08 -0.39 -13.65
N HIS A 71 3.83 0.30 -12.80
CA HIS A 71 4.93 -0.32 -12.03
C HIS A 71 4.37 -1.17 -10.89
N CYS A 72 3.36 -0.68 -10.15
CA CYS A 72 2.66 -1.48 -9.14
C CYS A 72 2.01 -2.72 -9.75
N GLN A 73 1.38 -2.59 -10.93
CA GLN A 73 0.76 -3.71 -11.65
C GLN A 73 1.77 -4.80 -12.07
N LYS A 74 3.06 -4.48 -12.17
CA LYS A 74 4.13 -5.46 -12.42
C LYS A 74 4.71 -6.03 -11.13
N GLU A 75 4.84 -5.20 -10.11
CA GLU A 75 5.49 -5.56 -8.84
C GLU A 75 4.60 -6.47 -7.97
N ILE A 76 3.32 -6.12 -7.82
CA ILE A 76 2.40 -6.85 -6.92
C ILE A 76 2.25 -8.34 -7.28
N PRO A 77 2.07 -8.74 -8.56
CA PRO A 77 2.04 -10.15 -8.92
C PRO A 77 3.36 -10.87 -8.61
N MET A 78 4.49 -10.20 -8.78
CA MET A 78 5.80 -10.77 -8.45
C MET A 78 5.92 -11.03 -6.94
N MET A 79 5.47 -10.10 -6.09
CA MET A 79 5.45 -10.32 -4.64
C MET A 79 4.54 -11.49 -4.26
N ALA A 80 3.35 -11.58 -4.86
CA ALA A 80 2.43 -12.69 -4.62
C ALA A 80 3.03 -14.05 -5.02
N GLU A 81 3.71 -14.12 -6.18
CA GLU A 81 4.44 -15.31 -6.62
C GLU A 81 5.59 -15.66 -5.67
N TRP A 82 6.32 -14.65 -5.17
CA TRP A 82 7.47 -14.84 -4.30
C TRP A 82 7.06 -15.40 -2.94
N GLU A 83 5.94 -14.92 -2.38
CA GLU A 83 5.30 -15.45 -1.17
C GLU A 83 4.78 -16.87 -1.37
N LYS A 84 4.06 -17.12 -2.47
CA LYS A 84 3.56 -18.46 -2.81
C LYS A 84 4.69 -19.50 -2.92
N ALA A 85 5.87 -19.07 -3.35
CA ALA A 85 7.06 -19.91 -3.44
C ALA A 85 7.83 -20.03 -2.11
N GLY A 86 7.37 -19.40 -1.03
CA GLY A 86 7.96 -19.47 0.32
C GLY A 86 9.31 -18.76 0.42
N ASN A 87 9.51 -17.69 -0.34
CA ASN A 87 10.79 -17.00 -0.41
C ASN A 87 10.82 -15.66 0.34
N PHE A 88 9.70 -15.21 0.92
CA PHE A 88 9.78 -14.11 1.86
C PHE A 88 10.58 -14.55 3.10
N PRO A 89 11.43 -13.68 3.63
CA PRO A 89 12.20 -13.97 4.83
C PRO A 89 11.27 -14.15 6.04
N ASP A 90 11.56 -15.16 6.86
CA ASP A 90 10.88 -15.35 8.14
C ASP A 90 11.11 -14.16 9.07
N GLY A 91 10.12 -13.85 9.91
CA GLY A 91 10.23 -12.84 10.96
C GLY A 91 10.07 -11.39 10.49
N ILE A 92 9.58 -11.18 9.26
CA ILE A 92 9.18 -9.86 8.75
C ILE A 92 7.68 -9.88 8.47
N GLU A 93 6.96 -8.87 8.94
CA GLU A 93 5.56 -8.63 8.57
C GLU A 93 5.50 -7.78 7.30
N VAL A 94 4.56 -8.09 6.41
CA VAL A 94 4.33 -7.28 5.20
C VAL A 94 2.95 -6.65 5.31
N VAL A 95 2.88 -5.33 5.15
CA VAL A 95 1.61 -4.58 5.15
C VAL A 95 1.58 -3.68 3.92
N GLY A 96 0.51 -3.82 3.13
CA GLY A 96 0.23 -2.93 2.02
C GLY A 96 -0.53 -1.68 2.46
N VAL A 97 -0.30 -0.57 1.76
CA VAL A 97 -1.10 0.65 1.78
C VAL A 97 -1.57 0.92 0.36
N SER A 98 -2.86 0.74 0.11
CA SER A 98 -3.50 1.05 -1.17
C SER A 98 -3.93 2.51 -1.16
N THR A 99 -3.28 3.34 -1.98
CA THR A 99 -3.47 4.79 -1.98
C THR A 99 -3.75 5.34 -3.37
N GLY A 100 -4.13 6.62 -3.41
CA GLY A 100 -4.40 7.35 -4.64
C GLY A 100 -5.50 6.69 -5.48
N TYR A 101 -6.60 6.27 -4.86
CA TYR A 101 -7.74 5.70 -5.59
C TYR A 101 -8.25 6.68 -6.67
N LYS A 102 -8.47 6.19 -7.89
CA LYS A 102 -8.84 6.96 -9.08
C LYS A 102 -9.86 6.17 -9.90
N PRO A 103 -11.14 6.12 -9.45
CA PRO A 103 -12.18 5.37 -10.14
C PRO A 103 -12.46 5.92 -11.55
N ASP A 104 -12.26 7.22 -11.76
CA ASP A 104 -12.55 7.90 -13.03
C ASP A 104 -11.35 7.94 -14.00
N LEU A 105 -10.33 7.10 -13.78
CA LEU A 105 -9.15 7.12 -14.63
C LEU A 105 -9.49 6.59 -16.03
N ILE A 106 -9.35 7.47 -17.03
CA ILE A 106 -9.52 7.10 -18.44
C ILE A 106 -8.23 6.45 -18.94
N GLY A 107 -8.35 5.20 -19.39
CA GLY A 107 -7.23 4.45 -19.95
C GLY A 107 -6.65 5.09 -21.21
N THR A 108 -5.35 4.90 -21.38
CA THR A 108 -4.67 5.14 -22.66
C THR A 108 -4.10 3.82 -23.18
N SER A 109 -3.53 3.79 -24.38
CA SER A 109 -2.88 2.58 -24.92
C SER A 109 -1.80 1.98 -24.01
N SER A 110 -1.28 2.76 -23.06
CA SER A 110 -0.20 2.37 -22.14
C SER A 110 -0.67 2.19 -20.69
N LEU A 111 -1.95 2.41 -20.39
CA LEU A 111 -2.51 2.35 -19.02
C LEU A 111 -3.67 1.37 -18.97
N LYS A 112 -3.45 0.21 -18.33
CA LYS A 112 -4.54 -0.68 -17.92
C LYS A 112 -5.31 0.02 -16.79
N VAL A 113 -6.59 0.27 -17.03
CA VAL A 113 -7.50 0.78 -16.00
C VAL A 113 -7.90 -0.40 -15.12
N ILE A 114 -7.62 -0.26 -13.84
CA ILE A 114 -8.19 -1.08 -12.79
C ILE A 114 -9.11 -0.13 -12.04
N GLU A 115 -10.39 -0.46 -11.93
CA GLU A 115 -11.34 0.45 -11.27
C GLU A 115 -11.31 0.28 -9.76
N GLU A 116 -11.19 -0.96 -9.28
CA GLU A 116 -11.32 -1.31 -7.86
C GLU A 116 -10.01 -1.93 -7.33
N PRO A 117 -9.23 -1.21 -6.48
CA PRO A 117 -8.00 -1.74 -5.91
C PRO A 117 -8.20 -3.06 -5.16
N SER A 118 -9.29 -3.20 -4.40
CA SER A 118 -9.59 -4.40 -3.62
C SER A 118 -9.75 -5.63 -4.51
N GLN A 119 -10.48 -5.51 -5.61
CA GLN A 119 -10.68 -6.60 -6.57
C GLN A 119 -9.37 -6.97 -7.25
N TRP A 120 -8.59 -5.97 -7.67
CA TRP A 120 -7.30 -6.23 -8.30
C TRP A 120 -6.33 -6.97 -7.38
N LEU A 121 -6.17 -6.53 -6.13
CA LEU A 121 -5.30 -7.21 -5.17
C LEU A 121 -5.75 -8.65 -4.90
N ALA A 122 -7.06 -8.90 -4.88
CA ALA A 122 -7.62 -10.25 -4.77
C ALA A 122 -7.33 -11.09 -6.03
N ASP A 123 -7.46 -10.52 -7.23
CA ASP A 123 -7.20 -11.20 -8.51
C ASP A 123 -5.72 -11.58 -8.66
N GLU A 124 -4.80 -10.70 -8.25
CA GLU A 124 -3.36 -10.99 -8.25
C GLU A 124 -2.94 -11.93 -7.10
N GLY A 125 -3.86 -12.25 -6.19
CA GLY A 125 -3.59 -13.11 -5.04
C GLY A 125 -2.62 -12.50 -4.04
N PHE A 126 -2.64 -11.17 -3.88
CA PHE A 126 -1.80 -10.47 -2.90
C PHE A 126 -2.20 -10.90 -1.48
N PRO A 127 -1.33 -11.62 -0.74
CA PRO A 127 -1.75 -12.36 0.46
C PRO A 127 -1.70 -11.53 1.74
N PHE A 128 -1.11 -10.34 1.68
CA PHE A 128 -0.81 -9.52 2.85
C PHE A 128 -1.96 -8.59 3.22
N ALA A 129 -1.99 -8.15 4.48
CA ALA A 129 -2.96 -7.16 4.93
C ALA A 129 -2.75 -5.83 4.18
N VAL A 130 -3.82 -5.18 3.76
CA VAL A 130 -3.75 -3.91 3.02
C VAL A 130 -4.63 -2.87 3.70
N ILE A 131 -4.05 -1.74 4.10
CA ILE A 131 -4.78 -0.55 4.52
C ILE A 131 -5.35 0.14 3.28
N ALA A 132 -6.65 0.42 3.28
CA ALA A 132 -7.28 1.30 2.30
C ALA A 132 -7.09 2.75 2.76
N ASP A 133 -6.30 3.53 2.02
CA ASP A 133 -5.89 4.88 2.43
C ASP A 133 -7.04 5.91 2.35
N SER A 134 -6.75 7.07 2.93
CA SER A 134 -7.20 8.42 2.61
C SER A 134 -7.86 8.64 1.25
N GLU A 135 -8.95 9.42 1.19
CA GLU A 135 -9.21 10.22 -0.01
C GLU A 135 -8.05 11.20 -0.30
N GLY A 136 -7.49 11.80 0.76
CA GLY A 136 -6.35 12.72 0.68
C GLY A 136 -4.98 12.05 0.71
N ALA A 137 -4.91 10.72 0.60
CA ALA A 137 -3.67 9.93 0.70
C ALA A 137 -2.90 10.15 2.03
N GLU A 138 -3.61 10.27 3.15
CA GLU A 138 -3.08 10.60 4.46
C GLU A 138 -2.02 9.60 4.96
N ALA A 139 -2.20 8.29 4.72
CA ALA A 139 -1.18 7.29 5.09
C ALA A 139 0.07 7.45 4.22
N ALA A 140 -0.07 7.55 2.90
CA ALA A 140 1.07 7.74 2.01
C ALA A 140 1.83 9.04 2.31
N GLY A 141 1.10 10.13 2.56
CA GLY A 141 1.67 11.41 2.95
C GLY A 141 2.42 11.37 4.29
N ALA A 142 1.85 10.69 5.31
CA ALA A 142 2.53 10.51 6.59
C ALA A 142 3.80 9.65 6.49
N LEU A 143 3.82 8.70 5.56
CA LEU A 143 4.97 7.86 5.24
C LEU A 143 5.98 8.54 4.31
N GLY A 144 5.77 9.82 3.94
CA GLY A 144 6.69 10.56 3.08
C GLY A 144 6.71 10.08 1.62
N VAL A 145 5.76 9.28 1.18
CA VAL A 145 5.79 8.66 -0.16
C VAL A 145 5.50 9.68 -1.25
N THR A 146 6.39 9.77 -2.25
CA THR A 146 6.26 10.67 -3.41
C THR A 146 6.09 9.93 -4.74
N GLY A 147 6.31 8.61 -4.78
CA GLY A 147 6.20 7.76 -5.96
C GLY A 147 5.56 6.40 -5.68
N TYR A 148 5.23 5.63 -6.74
CA TYR A 148 4.66 4.30 -6.60
C TYR A 148 5.29 3.28 -7.57
N PRO A 149 5.53 2.02 -7.14
CA PRO A 149 5.44 1.56 -5.75
C PRO A 149 6.60 2.13 -4.92
N THR A 150 6.37 2.29 -3.61
CA THR A 150 7.43 2.54 -2.63
C THR A 150 7.45 1.38 -1.62
N MET A 151 8.64 0.90 -1.28
CA MET A 151 8.85 -0.15 -0.29
C MET A 151 9.71 0.40 0.83
N MET A 152 9.22 0.35 2.07
CA MET A 152 9.95 0.81 3.26
C MET A 152 10.17 -0.37 4.19
N MET A 153 11.43 -0.60 4.56
CA MET A 153 11.79 -1.57 5.59
C MET A 153 11.93 -0.85 6.92
N VAL A 154 11.17 -1.29 7.91
CA VAL A 154 11.18 -0.76 9.27
C VAL A 154 11.70 -1.85 10.19
N ASP A 155 12.57 -1.48 11.13
CA ASP A 155 13.00 -2.41 12.18
C ASP A 155 11.87 -2.66 13.20
N ALA A 156 12.19 -3.40 14.27
CA ALA A 156 11.20 -3.82 15.26
C ALA A 156 10.96 -2.78 16.38
N ASP A 157 11.76 -1.73 16.45
CA ASP A 157 11.88 -0.84 17.62
C ASP A 157 10.93 0.37 17.58
#